data_AF-A0AB39MU17-F1
#
_entry.id   AF-A0AB39MU17-F1
#
_cell.length_a   1.000
_cell.length_b   1.000
_cell.length_c   1.000
_cell.angle_alpha   90.00
_cell.angle_beta   90.00
_cell.angle_gamma   90.00
#
_symmetry.space_group_name_H-M   'P 1'
#
loop_
_entity.id
_entity.type
_entity.pdbx_description
1 polymer ?
#
loop_
_entity_poly.entity_id
_entity_poly.type
_entity_poly.pdbx_seq_one_letter_code
_entity_poly.pdbx_strand_id
1 'polypeptide(L)'
;MRLSRRLASTTVAVALVLPLSYEAMAHAHVRVPAAKAEAEPWEPFGSACRISVTGSQVTAYCHNPYPETDRVSLHVECARWWDIDSDGSPVDAEPAQTVRLTGRCWKEVGSAWVSHRQER
;
A
#
# COMPACT_ATOMS: atom_id res chain seq x y z
N MET A 1 24.08 -28.64 40.62
CA MET A 1 23.27 -28.72 39.38
C MET A 1 21.83 -28.16 39.48
N ARG A 2 21.31 -27.73 40.65
CA ARG A 2 19.92 -27.22 40.78
C ARG A 2 19.76 -25.69 40.78
N LEU A 3 20.83 -24.92 41.01
CA LEU A 3 20.77 -23.44 40.98
C LEU A 3 20.83 -22.85 39.56
N SER A 4 21.60 -23.45 38.64
CA SER A 4 21.74 -22.95 37.27
C SER A 4 20.46 -23.06 36.44
N ARG A 5 19.63 -24.09 36.71
CA ARG A 5 18.33 -24.27 36.05
C ARG A 5 17.28 -23.25 36.47
N ARG A 6 17.38 -22.66 37.68
CA ARG A 6 16.41 -21.65 38.15
C ARG A 6 16.65 -20.28 37.50
N LEU A 7 17.91 -19.94 37.23
CA LEU A 7 18.29 -18.67 36.60
C LEU A 7 17.94 -18.61 35.11
N ALA A 8 17.93 -19.76 34.43
CA ALA A 8 17.54 -19.87 33.02
C ALA A 8 16.02 -19.67 32.80
N SER A 9 15.17 -20.05 33.76
CA SER A 9 13.71 -19.82 33.65
C SER A 9 13.34 -18.35 33.86
N THR A 10 14.06 -17.63 34.73
CA THR A 10 13.75 -16.23 35.02
C THR A 10 14.10 -15.29 33.85
N THR A 11 15.14 -15.59 33.07
CA THR A 11 15.54 -14.78 31.92
C THR A 11 14.57 -14.92 30.73
N VAL A 12 14.01 -16.11 30.49
CA VAL A 12 13.01 -16.33 29.43
C VAL A 12 11.68 -15.61 29.73
N ALA A 13 11.23 -15.61 30.98
CA ALA A 13 9.98 -14.95 31.36
C ALA A 13 10.05 -13.41 31.22
N VAL A 14 11.20 -12.78 31.52
CA VAL A 14 11.37 -11.32 31.39
C VAL A 14 11.47 -10.90 29.91
N ALA A 15 12.11 -11.70 29.05
CA ALA A 15 12.25 -11.37 27.63
C ALA A 15 10.93 -11.40 26.85
N LEU A 16 9.95 -12.21 27.29
CA LEU A 16 8.63 -12.32 26.63
C LEU A 16 7.63 -11.22 27.03
N VAL A 17 7.81 -10.55 28.17
CA VAL A 17 6.87 -9.51 28.64
C VAL A 17 7.20 -8.12 28.06
N LEU A 18 8.46 -7.85 27.73
CA LEU A 18 8.92 -6.55 27.25
C LEU A 18 8.40 -6.13 25.86
N PRO A 19 8.24 -7.01 24.84
CA PRO A 19 7.70 -6.57 23.55
C PRO A 19 6.19 -6.32 23.58
N LEU A 20 5.44 -6.98 24.49
CA LEU A 20 3.98 -6.80 24.61
C LEU A 20 3.57 -5.43 25.15
N SER A 21 4.40 -4.80 25.99
CA SER A 21 4.12 -3.47 26.54
C SER A 21 4.33 -2.32 25.55
N TYR A 22 4.97 -2.57 24.40
CA TYR A 22 5.25 -1.50 23.42
C TYR A 22 4.08 -1.22 22.47
N GLU A 23 3.19 -2.19 22.20
CA GLU A 23 2.01 -1.98 21.34
C GLU A 23 0.84 -1.27 22.04
N ALA A 24 0.95 -0.96 23.34
CA ALA A 24 -0.11 -0.36 24.14
C ALA A 24 0.02 1.17 24.35
N MET A 25 0.78 1.88 23.50
CA MET A 25 0.66 3.34 23.39
C MET A 25 -0.64 3.67 22.66
N ALA A 26 -1.75 3.58 23.41
CA ALA A 26 -3.05 4.05 22.99
C ALA A 26 -2.92 5.52 22.58
N HIS A 27 -3.16 5.80 21.30
CA HIS A 27 -3.36 7.15 20.81
C HIS A 27 -4.44 7.81 21.67
N ALA A 28 -4.03 8.72 22.55
CA ALA A 28 -4.94 9.60 23.24
C ALA A 28 -5.61 10.45 22.15
N HIS A 29 -6.81 10.05 21.74
CA HIS A 29 -7.65 10.86 20.88
C HIS A 29 -7.95 12.14 21.65
N VAL A 30 -7.16 13.19 21.39
CA VAL A 30 -7.51 14.56 21.73
C VAL A 30 -8.88 14.79 21.11
N ARG A 31 -9.91 14.91 21.95
CA ARG A 31 -11.23 15.37 21.53
C ARG A 31 -11.08 16.83 21.13
N VAL A 32 -10.70 17.04 19.88
CA VAL A 32 -10.88 18.34 19.22
C VAL A 32 -12.39 18.58 19.22
N PRO A 33 -12.87 19.73 19.71
CA PRO A 33 -14.29 20.05 19.60
C PRO A 33 -14.64 20.00 18.12
N ALA A 34 -15.65 19.18 17.78
CA ALA A 34 -16.14 19.04 16.43
C ALA A 34 -16.75 20.38 16.00
N ALA A 35 -15.89 21.28 15.47
CA ALA A 35 -16.34 22.25 14.51
C ALA A 35 -17.00 21.42 13.42
N LYS A 36 -18.31 21.60 13.25
CA LYS A 36 -19.09 21.05 12.15
C LYS A 36 -18.57 21.73 10.88
N ALA A 37 -17.39 21.29 10.42
CA ALA A 37 -16.92 21.56 9.09
C ALA A 37 -17.96 20.93 8.18
N GLU A 38 -18.68 21.78 7.47
CA GLU A 38 -19.53 21.37 6.37
C GLU A 38 -18.58 20.65 5.41
N ALA A 39 -18.62 19.32 5.42
CA ALA A 39 -17.80 18.53 4.53
C ALA A 39 -18.33 18.84 3.12
N GLU A 40 -17.58 19.64 2.37
CA GLU A 40 -17.78 19.82 0.93
C GLU A 40 -18.01 18.43 0.32
N PRO A 41 -19.02 18.25 -0.56
CA PRO A 41 -19.26 16.97 -1.21
C PRO A 41 -17.97 16.51 -1.89
N TRP A 42 -17.40 15.39 -1.46
CA TRP A 42 -16.21 14.85 -2.11
C TRP A 42 -16.59 14.46 -3.54
N GLU A 43 -16.06 15.17 -4.53
CA GLU A 43 -16.30 14.83 -5.92
C GLU A 43 -15.74 13.42 -6.20
N PRO A 44 -16.50 12.55 -6.88
CA PRO A 44 -16.01 11.23 -7.27
C PRO A 44 -14.73 11.35 -8.12
N PHE A 45 -13.68 10.62 -7.73
CA PHE A 45 -12.37 10.64 -8.37
C PHE A 45 -11.77 9.22 -8.47
N GLY A 46 -10.93 9.01 -9.48
CA GLY A 46 -10.11 7.80 -9.65
C GLY A 46 -10.58 6.89 -10.80
N SER A 47 -9.65 6.53 -11.67
CA SER A 47 -9.89 5.62 -12.79
C SER A 47 -10.24 4.22 -12.30
N ALA A 48 -11.16 3.55 -12.99
CA ALA A 48 -11.43 2.14 -12.78
C ALA A 48 -10.33 1.29 -13.45
N CYS A 49 -9.48 0.65 -12.65
CA CYS A 49 -8.35 -0.14 -13.14
C CYS A 49 -8.58 -1.65 -13.03
N ARG A 50 -8.19 -2.39 -14.08
CA ARG A 50 -8.08 -3.85 -14.08
C ARG A 50 -6.63 -4.24 -14.35
N ILE A 51 -6.04 -5.01 -13.43
CA ILE A 51 -4.67 -5.52 -13.52
C ILE A 51 -4.73 -7.01 -13.89
N SER A 52 -3.88 -7.41 -14.83
CA SER A 52 -3.66 -8.81 -15.23
C SER A 52 -2.17 -9.14 -15.12
N VAL A 53 -1.87 -10.29 -14.53
CA VAL A 53 -0.51 -10.83 -14.42
C VAL A 53 -0.41 -12.11 -15.25
N THR A 54 0.57 -12.15 -16.15
CA THR A 54 0.89 -13.32 -16.97
C THR A 54 2.37 -13.64 -16.82
N GLY A 55 2.69 -14.68 -16.04
CA GLY A 55 4.06 -15.03 -15.71
C GLY A 55 4.77 -13.89 -14.99
N SER A 56 5.83 -13.35 -15.60
CA SER A 56 6.60 -12.22 -15.04
C SER A 56 6.11 -10.85 -15.52
N GLN A 57 5.06 -10.79 -16.34
CA GLN A 57 4.56 -9.55 -16.94
C GLN A 57 3.24 -9.09 -16.29
N VAL A 58 3.10 -7.78 -16.14
CA VAL A 58 1.90 -7.11 -15.63
C VAL A 58 1.37 -6.17 -16.70
N THR A 59 0.06 -6.21 -16.95
CA THR A 59 -0.65 -5.19 -17.75
C THR A 59 -1.83 -4.67 -16.93
N ALA A 60 -1.99 -3.35 -16.88
CA ALA A 60 -3.17 -2.73 -16.32
C ALA A 60 -3.89 -1.87 -17.37
N TYR A 61 -5.21 -1.92 -17.38
CA TYR A 61 -6.06 -1.02 -18.13
C TYR A 61 -6.85 -0.17 -17.14
N CYS A 62 -6.72 1.14 -17.24
CA CYS A 62 -7.41 2.10 -16.39
C CYS A 62 -8.32 2.98 -17.26
N HIS A 63 -9.62 2.99 -16.95
CA HIS A 63 -10.58 3.85 -17.61
C HIS A 63 -11.00 4.98 -16.66
N ASN A 64 -10.88 6.23 -17.08
CA ASN A 64 -11.33 7.38 -16.30
C ASN A 64 -12.77 7.77 -16.69
N PRO A 65 -13.78 7.54 -15.83
CA PRO A 65 -15.16 7.93 -16.10
C PRO A 65 -15.47 9.38 -15.67
N TYR A 66 -14.49 10.11 -15.11
CA TYR A 66 -14.68 11.40 -14.47
C TYR A 66 -14.18 12.57 -15.34
N PRO A 67 -14.69 13.79 -15.11
CA PRO A 67 -14.30 14.97 -15.88
C PRO A 67 -12.91 15.51 -15.55
N GLU A 68 -12.32 15.09 -14.43
CA GLU A 68 -10.97 15.48 -14.03
C GLU A 68 -9.94 14.42 -14.43
N THR A 69 -8.74 14.87 -14.80
CA THR A 69 -7.63 13.97 -15.14
C THR A 69 -7.15 13.21 -13.91
N ASP A 70 -6.99 11.90 -14.07
CA ASP A 70 -6.40 11.03 -13.07
C ASP A 70 -5.03 10.54 -13.55
N ARG A 71 -3.99 10.93 -12.80
CA ARG A 71 -2.61 10.52 -13.06
C ARG A 71 -2.34 9.19 -12.36
N VAL A 72 -2.30 8.13 -13.16
CA VAL A 72 -2.15 6.74 -12.71
C VAL A 72 -0.72 6.23 -12.84
N SER A 73 -0.24 5.51 -11.83
CA SER A 73 1.08 4.83 -11.83
C SER A 73 0.92 3.35 -11.48
N LEU A 74 1.52 2.48 -12.29
CA LEU A 74 1.58 1.04 -12.00
C LEU A 74 2.80 0.73 -11.13
N HIS A 75 2.57 -0.01 -10.05
CA HIS A 75 3.59 -0.51 -9.14
C HIS A 75 3.60 -2.03 -9.21
N VAL A 76 4.79 -2.63 -9.28
CA VAL A 76 4.98 -4.08 -9.34
C VAL A 76 6.01 -4.49 -8.31
N GLU A 77 5.58 -5.27 -7.33
CA GLU A 77 6.46 -5.91 -6.35
C GLU A 77 6.86 -7.29 -6.86
N CYS A 78 8.16 -7.56 -6.89
CA CYS A 78 8.71 -8.82 -7.35
C CYS A 78 8.89 -9.80 -6.19
N ALA A 79 8.59 -11.09 -6.41
CA ALA A 79 8.54 -12.04 -5.30
C ALA A 79 9.93 -12.43 -4.74
N ARG A 80 11.01 -12.05 -5.41
CA ARG A 80 12.38 -12.40 -5.05
C ARG A 80 13.15 -11.14 -4.67
N TRP A 81 13.82 -11.17 -3.53
CA TRP A 81 14.60 -10.03 -3.01
C TRP A 81 15.67 -9.48 -3.97
N TRP A 82 16.13 -10.30 -4.92
CA TRP A 82 17.14 -9.91 -5.92
C TRP A 82 16.52 -9.39 -7.23
N ASP A 83 15.21 -9.57 -7.40
CA ASP A 83 14.43 -9.04 -8.51
C ASP A 83 13.81 -7.73 -8.02
N ILE A 84 14.30 -6.60 -8.51
CA ILE A 84 13.97 -5.29 -7.95
C ILE A 84 12.58 -4.88 -8.41
N ASP A 85 11.77 -4.40 -7.47
CA ASP A 85 10.45 -3.85 -7.71
C ASP A 85 10.46 -2.75 -8.78
N SER A 86 9.38 -2.67 -9.55
CA SER A 86 9.26 -1.77 -10.68
C SER A 86 8.12 -0.78 -10.46
N ASP A 87 8.47 0.48 -10.31
CA ASP A 87 7.53 1.60 -10.31
C ASP A 87 7.48 2.27 -11.69
N GLY A 88 6.30 2.27 -12.31
CA GLY A 88 6.06 2.89 -13.60
C GLY A 88 5.89 4.40 -13.48
N SER A 89 6.41 5.12 -14.49
CA SER A 89 6.14 6.56 -14.65
C SER A 89 4.63 6.83 -14.65
N PRO A 90 4.17 7.91 -14.01
CA PRO A 90 2.76 8.29 -14.06
C PRO A 90 2.30 8.56 -15.50
N VAL A 91 1.05 8.18 -15.78
CA VAL A 91 0.37 8.41 -17.06
C VAL A 91 -0.96 9.09 -16.77
N ASP A 92 -1.27 10.11 -17.57
CA ASP A 92 -2.53 10.84 -17.46
C ASP A 92 -3.64 10.07 -18.16
N ALA A 93 -4.68 9.72 -17.40
CA ALA A 93 -5.95 9.23 -17.92
C ALA A 93 -6.92 10.41 -17.99
N GLU A 94 -7.02 11.00 -19.18
CA GLU A 94 -7.93 12.11 -19.49
C GLU A 94 -9.41 11.68 -19.37
N PRO A 95 -10.37 12.62 -19.35
CA PRO A 95 -11.78 12.30 -19.28
C PRO A 95 -12.24 11.33 -20.37
N ALA A 96 -12.96 10.28 -19.96
CA ALA A 96 -13.43 9.18 -20.81
C ALA A 96 -12.32 8.41 -21.54
N GLN A 97 -11.05 8.55 -21.14
CA GLN A 97 -9.93 7.83 -21.74
C GLN A 97 -9.72 6.46 -21.08
N THR A 98 -9.20 5.50 -21.85
CA THR A 98 -8.61 4.28 -21.32
C THR A 98 -7.12 4.26 -21.62
N VAL A 99 -6.30 4.15 -20.58
CA VAL A 99 -4.85 4.05 -20.69
C VAL A 99 -4.38 2.61 -20.39
N ARG A 100 -3.24 2.25 -20.96
CA ARG A 100 -2.58 0.96 -20.73
C ARG A 100 -1.25 1.19 -20.03
N LEU A 101 -1.05 0.53 -18.90
CA LEU A 101 0.20 0.49 -18.16
C LEU A 101 0.81 -0.91 -18.28
N THR A 102 2.13 -1.01 -18.33
CA THR A 102 2.84 -2.29 -18.38
C THR A 102 4.03 -2.27 -17.45
N GLY A 103 4.27 -3.38 -16.76
CA GLY A 103 5.42 -3.60 -15.89
C GLY A 103 5.85 -5.06 -15.97
N ARG A 104 7.00 -5.38 -15.39
CA ARG A 104 7.48 -6.77 -15.31
C ARG A 104 8.46 -6.95 -14.16
N CYS A 105 8.59 -8.19 -13.73
CA CYS A 105 9.72 -8.69 -12.96
C CYS A 105 10.63 -9.51 -13.86
N TRP A 106 11.87 -9.74 -13.44
CA TRP A 106 12.75 -10.70 -14.12
C TRP A 106 12.24 -12.13 -14.01
N LYS A 107 11.71 -12.53 -12.86
CA LYS A 107 11.26 -13.90 -12.60
C LYS A 107 9.76 -14.00 -12.35
N GLU A 108 9.28 -13.60 -11.19
CA GLU A 108 7.87 -13.79 -10.81
C GLU A 108 7.35 -12.56 -10.05
N VAL A 109 6.12 -12.17 -10.37
CA VAL A 109 5.43 -11.05 -9.73
C VAL A 109 4.89 -11.52 -8.38
N GLY A 110 5.18 -10.77 -7.32
CA GLY A 110 4.61 -10.97 -5.99
C GLY A 110 3.27 -10.26 -5.85
N SER A 111 3.25 -8.96 -6.16
CA SER A 111 2.03 -8.14 -6.11
C SER A 111 2.07 -7.01 -7.15
N ALA A 112 0.91 -6.44 -7.48
CA ALA A 112 0.83 -5.28 -8.36
C ALA A 112 -0.40 -4.42 -8.01
N TRP A 113 -0.23 -3.10 -8.04
CA TRP A 113 -1.30 -2.15 -7.74
C TRP A 113 -1.14 -0.87 -8.57
N VAL A 114 -2.20 -0.08 -8.66
CA VAL A 114 -2.19 1.24 -9.30
C VAL A 114 -2.42 2.30 -8.24
N SER A 115 -1.60 3.35 -8.25
CA SER A 115 -1.86 4.57 -7.48
C SER A 115 -2.50 5.63 -8.37
N HIS A 116 -3.30 6.49 -7.75
CA HIS A 116 -4.08 7.55 -8.38
C HIS A 116 -3.66 8.90 -7.83
N ARG A 117 -3.67 9.94 -8.67
CA ARG A 117 -3.42 11.32 -8.24
C ARG A 117 -4.24 12.26 -9.09
N GLN A 118 -5.12 13.02 -8.44
CA GLN A 118 -5.88 14.07 -9.11
C GLN A 118 -4.91 15.16 -9.56
N GLU A 119 -4.98 15.56 -10.83
CA GLU A 119 -4.41 16.85 -11.22
C GLU A 119 -5.24 17.96 -10.57
N ARG A 120 -4.56 18.89 -9.88
CA ARG A 120 -5.19 20.06 -9.24
C ARG A 120 -5.02 21.29 -10.11
#